data_AF-A0A671Q9K7-F1
#
_entry.id   AF-A0A671Q9K7-F1
#
_cell.length_a   1.000
_cell.length_b   1.000
_cell.length_c   1.000
_cell.angle_alpha   90.00
_cell.angle_beta   90.00
_cell.angle_gamma   90.00
#
_symmetry.space_group_name_H-M   'P 1'
#
loop_
_entity.id
_entity.type
_entity.pdbx_description
1 polymer ?
#
loop_
_entity_poly.entity_id
_entity_poly.type
_entity_poly.pdbx_seq_one_letter_code
_entity_poly.pdbx_strand_id
1 'polypeptide(L)'
;MGSCDLATTFTGTPYYMSPEALSHRGYDSKSDIWSLGCILYEMCCLAHAFEGQNFLAVVTMIVEGPTPSLPETYSRHLNSLMQSMLEKDSSRRISAADALRSRFIEENQLDGRASDQQKKVHLQTLRERSEVQKMSPRERMRLRKLQAADEKARKLKQIVEEKYQENHLRMQEYKSKNFQKVSVDVLKLTRLNRFRVRHQTETPNCQEAFLKTLIRCASLCQKTMVSGVFN
;
A
#
# COMPACT_ATOMS: atom_id res chain seq x y z
N MET A 1 34.98 2.50 29.50
CA MET A 1 34.06 1.34 29.56
C MET A 1 33.10 1.61 30.71
N GLY A 2 31.84 1.94 30.41
CA GLY A 2 30.85 2.33 31.41
C GLY A 2 30.31 1.11 32.13
N SER A 3 30.42 1.10 33.46
CA SER A 3 29.64 0.22 34.32
C SER A 3 28.19 0.69 34.25
N CYS A 4 27.31 -0.10 33.64
CA CYS A 4 25.88 0.05 33.84
C CYS A 4 25.61 -0.39 35.29
N ASP A 5 25.52 0.58 36.19
CA ASP A 5 25.00 0.36 37.55
C ASP A 5 23.56 -0.16 37.43
N LEU A 6 23.44 -1.49 37.46
CA LEU A 6 22.17 -2.17 37.68
C LEU A 6 21.75 -1.83 39.11
N ALA A 7 20.69 -1.05 39.26
CA ALA A 7 20.14 -0.65 40.55
C ALA A 7 19.76 -1.91 41.37
N THR A 8 20.63 -2.34 42.28
CA THR A 8 20.45 -3.49 43.19
C THR A 8 19.73 -3.11 44.48
N THR A 9 18.70 -2.26 44.40
CA THR A 9 17.88 -1.95 45.58
C THR A 9 16.60 -2.78 45.55
N PHE A 10 16.58 -3.83 46.37
CA PHE A 10 15.43 -4.69 46.60
C PHE A 10 14.46 -4.00 47.56
N THR A 11 13.68 -3.04 47.07
CA THR A 11 12.60 -2.41 47.84
C THR A 11 11.33 -2.35 46.99
N GLY A 12 10.37 -3.22 47.31
CA GLY A 12 9.06 -3.30 46.66
C GLY A 12 8.60 -4.73 46.39
N THR A 13 7.30 -4.92 46.17
CA THR A 13 6.72 -6.18 45.68
C THR A 13 6.76 -6.18 44.15
N PRO A 14 7.36 -7.17 43.48
CA PRO A 14 7.75 -7.07 42.07
C PRO A 14 6.60 -7.45 41.11
N TYR A 15 5.50 -6.70 41.13
CA TYR A 15 4.26 -7.02 40.39
C TYR A 15 4.42 -7.16 38.86
N TYR A 16 5.49 -6.59 38.30
CA TYR A 16 5.74 -6.57 36.84
C TYR A 16 6.96 -7.40 36.42
N MET A 17 7.64 -8.06 37.38
CA MET A 17 8.87 -8.79 37.10
C MET A 17 8.56 -10.16 36.50
N SER A 18 9.31 -10.53 35.46
CA SER A 18 9.13 -11.83 34.80
C SER A 18 9.75 -12.98 35.60
N PRO A 19 9.30 -14.23 35.37
CA PRO A 19 9.85 -15.41 36.05
C PRO A 19 11.37 -15.57 35.86
N GLU A 20 11.87 -15.27 34.66
CA GLU A 20 13.30 -15.36 34.35
C GLU A 20 14.15 -14.27 35.03
N ALA A 21 13.60 -13.07 35.22
CA ALA A 21 14.26 -11.99 35.93
C ALA A 21 14.39 -12.29 37.44
N LEU A 22 13.36 -12.92 38.03
CA LEU A 22 13.38 -13.42 39.41
C LEU A 22 14.38 -14.58 39.60
N SER A 23 14.63 -15.35 38.54
CA SER A 23 15.53 -16.51 38.56
C SER A 23 16.99 -16.16 38.21
N HIS A 24 17.34 -14.88 38.11
CA HIS A 24 18.65 -14.38 37.69
C HIS A 24 19.15 -14.91 36.33
N ARG A 25 18.24 -15.36 35.44
CA ARG A 25 18.60 -15.90 34.11
C ARG A 25 18.88 -14.82 33.06
N GLY A 26 18.91 -13.56 33.47
CA GLY A 26 19.06 -12.40 32.60
C GLY A 26 17.72 -11.85 32.14
N TYR A 27 17.64 -10.53 32.04
CA TYR A 27 16.49 -9.80 31.51
C TYR A 27 16.64 -9.66 30.00
N ASP A 28 15.58 -9.92 29.24
CA ASP A 28 15.58 -9.77 27.78
C ASP A 28 14.32 -9.04 27.28
N SER A 29 14.22 -8.85 25.96
CA SER A 29 13.05 -8.22 25.34
C SER A 29 11.71 -8.93 25.61
N LYS A 30 11.73 -10.22 25.98
CA LYS A 30 10.52 -10.95 26.37
C LYS A 30 10.12 -10.62 27.81
N SER A 31 11.06 -10.25 28.67
CA SER A 31 10.75 -9.71 30.00
C SER A 31 9.94 -8.40 29.88
N ASP A 32 10.23 -7.55 28.89
CA ASP A 32 9.39 -6.38 28.58
C ASP A 32 7.95 -6.80 28.21
N ILE A 33 7.79 -7.84 27.37
CA ILE A 33 6.46 -8.35 26.98
C ILE A 33 5.67 -8.86 28.19
N TRP A 34 6.32 -9.51 29.15
CA TRP A 34 5.67 -9.94 30.39
C TRP A 34 5.13 -8.75 31.18
N SER A 35 5.95 -7.71 31.37
CA SER A 35 5.54 -6.51 32.09
C SER A 35 4.36 -5.81 31.40
N LEU A 36 4.34 -5.79 30.06
CA LEU A 36 3.23 -5.28 29.27
C LEU A 36 1.95 -6.11 29.47
N GLY A 37 2.07 -7.44 29.54
CA GLY A 37 0.95 -8.32 29.86
C GLY A 37 0.37 -8.04 31.25
N CYS A 38 1.22 -7.76 32.24
CA CYS A 38 0.79 -7.39 33.59
C CYS A 38 0.03 -6.05 33.59
N ILE A 39 0.56 -5.04 32.89
CA ILE A 39 -0.10 -3.72 32.74
C ILE A 39 -1.43 -3.86 32.00
N LEU A 40 -1.50 -4.69 30.96
CA LEU A 40 -2.73 -4.94 30.23
C LEU A 40 -3.81 -5.55 31.13
N TYR A 41 -3.45 -6.55 31.92
CA TYR A 41 -4.35 -7.12 32.92
C TYR A 41 -4.84 -6.06 33.91
N GLU A 42 -3.92 -5.25 34.44
CA GLU A 42 -4.24 -4.21 35.42
C GLU A 42 -5.19 -3.14 34.86
N MET A 43 -5.01 -2.72 33.61
CA MET A 43 -5.94 -1.80 32.95
C MET A 43 -7.34 -2.37 32.78
N CYS A 44 -7.46 -3.69 32.60
CA CYS A 44 -8.75 -4.37 32.42
C CYS A 44 -9.44 -4.70 33.75
N CYS A 45 -8.67 -5.05 34.77
CA CYS A 45 -9.18 -5.59 36.03
C CYS A 45 -9.09 -4.61 37.20
N LEU A 46 -8.32 -3.52 37.05
CA LEU A 46 -7.98 -2.57 38.11
C LEU A 46 -7.32 -3.24 39.33
N ALA A 47 -6.65 -4.37 39.11
CA ALA A 47 -5.97 -5.20 40.11
C ALA A 47 -4.72 -5.82 39.49
N HIS A 48 -3.74 -6.22 40.31
CA HIS A 48 -2.49 -6.77 39.79
C HIS A 48 -2.70 -8.18 39.23
N ALA A 49 -1.95 -8.53 38.18
CA ALA A 49 -2.00 -9.85 37.56
C ALA A 49 -1.61 -10.99 38.52
N PHE A 50 -0.65 -10.72 39.40
CA PHE A 50 -0.15 -11.66 40.40
C PHE A 50 -0.09 -10.96 41.76
N GLU A 51 -0.86 -11.45 42.72
CA GLU A 51 -0.97 -10.88 44.06
C GLU A 51 -0.59 -11.89 45.13
N GLY A 52 -0.16 -11.39 46.29
CA GLY A 52 0.28 -12.20 47.40
C GLY A 52 0.49 -11.36 48.65
N GLN A 53 0.40 -12.00 49.82
CA GLN A 53 0.49 -11.30 51.11
C GLN A 53 1.88 -10.72 51.40
N ASN A 54 2.91 -11.20 50.69
CA ASN A 54 4.28 -10.74 50.82
C ASN A 54 5.04 -11.00 49.50
N PHE A 55 6.28 -10.52 49.46
CA PHE A 55 7.18 -10.69 48.31
C PHE A 55 7.23 -12.14 47.80
N LEU A 56 7.49 -13.10 48.70
CA LEU A 56 7.68 -14.49 48.32
C LEU A 56 6.40 -15.10 47.75
N ALA A 57 5.23 -14.75 48.31
CA ALA A 57 3.94 -15.18 47.79
C ALA A 57 3.70 -14.68 46.36
N VAL A 58 4.06 -13.42 46.06
CA VAL A 58 3.97 -12.89 44.68
C VAL A 58 4.93 -13.61 43.74
N VAL A 59 6.16 -13.88 44.17
CA VAL A 59 7.11 -14.68 43.39
C VAL A 59 6.57 -16.08 43.09
N THR A 60 5.99 -16.77 44.07
CA THR A 60 5.35 -18.08 43.87
C THR A 60 4.20 -17.98 42.87
N MET A 61 3.38 -16.93 42.93
CA MET A 61 2.30 -16.74 41.96
C MET A 61 2.82 -16.49 40.54
N ILE A 62 3.90 -15.71 40.39
CA ILE A 62 4.55 -15.45 39.09
C ILE A 62 5.13 -16.75 38.49
N VAL A 63 5.85 -17.53 39.30
CA VAL A 63 6.58 -18.72 38.81
C VAL A 63 5.66 -19.94 38.68
N GLU A 64 4.76 -20.18 39.63
CA GLU A 64 4.00 -21.42 39.75
C GLU A 64 2.48 -21.21 39.67
N GLY A 65 1.99 -20.03 40.04
CA GLY A 65 0.57 -19.69 40.01
C GLY A 65 -0.08 -19.74 38.62
N PRO A 66 -1.41 -19.89 38.55
CA PRO A 66 -2.12 -19.93 37.28
C PRO A 66 -1.97 -18.59 36.54
N THR A 67 -1.86 -18.64 35.20
CA THR A 67 -1.92 -17.43 34.39
C THR A 67 -3.32 -16.81 34.54
N PRO A 68 -3.42 -15.51 34.86
CA PRO A 68 -4.71 -14.88 35.10
C PRO A 68 -5.54 -14.80 33.81
N SER A 69 -6.84 -14.57 33.97
CA SER A 69 -7.79 -14.42 32.86
C SER A 69 -8.60 -13.15 33.03
N LEU A 70 -8.89 -12.49 31.90
CA LEU A 70 -9.72 -11.29 31.89
C LEU A 70 -11.21 -11.63 32.13
N PRO A 71 -11.99 -10.68 32.69
CA PRO A 71 -13.45 -10.81 32.80
C PRO A 71 -14.13 -11.08 31.44
N GLU A 72 -15.25 -11.79 31.46
CA GLU A 72 -16.01 -12.16 30.24
C GLU A 72 -16.52 -10.96 29.44
N THR A 73 -16.55 -9.77 30.04
CA THR A 73 -16.86 -8.50 29.35
C THR A 73 -15.86 -8.15 28.27
N TYR A 74 -14.63 -8.68 28.34
CA TYR A 74 -13.60 -8.46 27.34
C TYR A 74 -13.59 -9.56 26.28
N SER A 75 -13.15 -9.21 25.07
CA SER A 75 -13.11 -10.16 23.96
C SER A 75 -12.15 -11.34 24.25
N ARG A 76 -12.52 -12.53 23.78
CA ARG A 76 -11.65 -13.72 23.86
C ARG A 76 -10.30 -13.52 23.18
N HIS A 77 -10.25 -12.72 22.11
CA HIS A 77 -9.02 -12.40 21.40
C HIS A 77 -8.06 -11.57 22.26
N LEU A 78 -8.58 -10.58 23.00
CA LEU A 78 -7.78 -9.78 23.93
C LEU A 78 -7.23 -10.64 25.07
N ASN A 79 -8.09 -11.48 25.67
CA ASN A 79 -7.66 -12.39 26.74
C ASN A 79 -6.58 -13.37 26.24
N SER A 80 -6.77 -13.95 25.05
CA SER A 80 -5.77 -14.85 24.43
C SER A 80 -4.43 -14.14 24.16
N LEU A 81 -4.45 -12.89 23.70
CA LEU A 81 -3.25 -12.10 23.51
C LEU A 81 -2.53 -11.85 24.84
N MET A 82 -3.27 -11.41 25.86
CA MET A 82 -2.74 -11.19 27.20
C MET A 82 -2.12 -12.47 27.78
N GLN A 83 -2.78 -13.62 27.65
CA GLN A 83 -2.26 -14.90 28.14
C GLN A 83 -0.97 -15.31 27.43
N SER A 84 -0.87 -15.00 26.13
CA SER A 84 0.35 -15.24 25.35
C SER A 84 1.51 -14.34 25.77
N MET A 85 1.23 -13.13 26.29
CA MET A 85 2.22 -12.23 26.89
C MET A 85 2.66 -12.70 28.29
N LEU A 86 1.75 -13.32 29.05
CA LEU A 86 2.01 -13.88 30.39
C LEU A 86 2.37 -15.39 30.36
N GLU A 87 2.92 -15.87 29.24
CA GLU A 87 3.50 -17.20 29.16
C GLU A 87 4.82 -17.22 29.96
N LYS A 88 4.93 -18.20 30.86
CA LYS A 88 6.02 -18.27 31.84
C LYS A 88 7.34 -18.62 31.18
N ASP A 89 7.30 -19.52 30.20
CA ASP A 89 8.45 -19.83 29.37
C ASP A 89 8.71 -18.70 28.37
N SER A 90 9.79 -17.93 28.60
CA SER A 90 10.21 -16.81 27.74
C SER A 90 10.36 -17.22 26.26
N SER A 91 10.75 -18.47 25.98
CA SER A 91 10.90 -18.95 24.60
C SER A 91 9.56 -19.09 23.87
N ARG A 92 8.49 -19.46 24.60
CA ARG A 92 7.12 -19.61 24.09
C ARG A 92 6.30 -18.33 24.15
N ARG A 93 6.73 -17.37 24.98
CA ARG A 93 6.11 -16.04 25.10
C ARG A 93 6.10 -15.32 23.77
N ILE A 94 4.97 -14.71 23.43
CA ILE A 94 4.80 -13.97 22.17
C ILE A 94 5.85 -12.86 22.03
N SER A 95 6.34 -12.60 20.82
CA SER A 95 7.22 -11.47 20.56
C SER A 95 6.42 -10.18 20.36
N ALA A 96 7.06 -9.00 20.49
CA ALA A 96 6.43 -7.72 20.17
C ALA A 96 5.87 -7.69 18.74
N ALA A 97 6.65 -8.21 17.78
CA ALA A 97 6.27 -8.24 16.37
C ALA A 97 5.07 -9.16 16.11
N ASP A 98 4.98 -10.29 16.81
CA ASP A 98 3.84 -11.21 16.70
C ASP A 98 2.60 -10.66 17.39
N ALA A 99 2.76 -10.02 18.55
CA ALA A 99 1.67 -9.38 19.27
C ALA A 99 0.99 -8.29 18.42
N LEU A 100 1.79 -7.46 17.73
CA LEU A 100 1.29 -6.43 16.81
C LEU A 100 0.54 -6.99 15.60
N ARG A 101 0.83 -8.24 15.21
CA ARG A 101 0.14 -8.98 14.14
C ARG A 101 -1.05 -9.79 14.64
N SER A 102 -1.39 -9.70 15.91
CA SER A 102 -2.59 -10.35 16.42
C SER A 102 -3.84 -9.71 15.80
N ARG A 103 -4.84 -10.53 15.46
CA ARG A 103 -6.11 -10.05 14.85
C ARG A 103 -6.74 -8.92 15.65
N PHE A 104 -6.66 -8.99 16.98
CA PHE A 104 -7.15 -7.95 17.87
C PHE A 104 -6.52 -6.59 17.55
N ILE A 105 -5.19 -6.53 17.39
CA ILE A 105 -4.50 -5.27 17.12
C ILE A 105 -4.70 -4.83 15.66
N GLU A 106 -4.66 -5.76 14.70
CA GLU A 106 -4.84 -5.42 13.28
C GLU A 106 -6.22 -4.81 12.99
N GLU A 107 -7.27 -5.36 13.58
CA GLU A 107 -8.64 -4.85 13.44
C GLU A 107 -8.80 -3.44 14.05
N ASN A 108 -8.11 -3.16 15.16
CA ASN A 108 -8.19 -1.87 15.86
C ASN A 108 -7.17 -0.82 15.34
N GLN A 109 -6.13 -1.21 14.59
CA GLN A 109 -5.15 -0.28 14.02
C GLN A 109 -5.67 0.52 12.82
N LEU A 110 -6.76 0.07 12.17
CA LEU A 110 -7.35 0.77 11.02
C LEU A 110 -7.85 2.17 11.39
N ASP A 111 -8.34 2.35 12.62
CA ASP A 111 -8.82 3.64 13.12
C ASP A 111 -7.67 4.58 13.55
N GLY A 112 -6.56 4.02 14.04
CA GLY A 112 -5.39 4.78 14.50
C GLY A 112 -4.52 5.37 13.39
N ARG A 113 -4.38 4.66 12.25
CA ARG A 113 -3.50 5.08 11.13
C ARG A 113 -3.90 6.41 10.50
N ALA A 114 -5.20 6.72 10.46
CA ALA A 114 -5.67 8.02 9.99
C ALA A 114 -5.19 9.16 10.92
N SER A 115 -5.23 8.94 12.23
CA SER A 115 -4.77 9.90 13.24
C SER A 115 -3.25 10.11 13.21
N ASP A 116 -2.47 9.03 13.05
CA ASP A 116 -1.01 9.10 13.01
C ASP A 116 -0.49 9.75 11.72
N GLN A 117 -1.16 9.52 10.58
CA GLN A 117 -0.84 10.24 9.36
C GLN A 117 -1.15 11.74 9.50
N GLN A 118 -2.26 12.11 10.14
CA GLN A 118 -2.61 13.50 10.41
C GLN A 118 -1.57 14.19 11.30
N LYS A 119 -1.13 13.51 12.38
CA LYS A 119 -0.07 14.03 13.29
C LYS A 119 1.26 14.23 12.57
N LYS A 120 1.65 13.29 11.68
CA LYS A 120 2.90 13.39 10.90
C LYS A 120 2.88 14.58 9.93
N VAL A 121 1.76 14.77 9.22
CA VAL A 121 1.57 15.92 8.31
C VAL A 121 1.54 17.23 9.10
N HIS A 122 0.89 17.26 10.26
CA HIS A 122 0.84 18.45 11.10
C HIS A 122 2.24 18.83 11.63
N LEU A 123 2.99 17.86 12.16
CA LEU A 123 4.34 18.08 12.67
C LEU A 123 5.29 18.56 11.56
N GLN A 124 5.14 18.01 10.35
CA GLN A 124 5.91 18.44 9.19
C GLN A 124 5.56 19.88 8.77
N THR A 125 4.27 20.22 8.75
CA THR A 125 3.79 21.58 8.47
C THR A 125 4.33 22.60 9.48
N LEU A 126 4.38 22.23 10.77
CA LEU A 126 4.95 23.09 11.83
C LEU A 126 6.45 23.32 11.64
N ARG A 127 7.20 22.28 11.27
CA ARG A 127 8.64 22.38 10.98
C ARG A 127 8.89 23.31 9.79
N GLU A 128 8.16 23.13 8.69
CA GLU A 128 8.26 23.99 7.51
C GLU A 128 7.93 25.46 7.84
N ARG A 129 6.89 25.70 8.66
CA ARG A 129 6.57 27.06 9.16
C ARG A 129 7.69 27.67 9.99
N SER A 130 8.30 26.90 10.89
CA SER A 130 9.44 27.35 11.70
C SER A 130 10.64 27.75 10.82
N GLU A 131 10.96 26.94 9.81
CA GLU A 131 12.08 27.23 8.91
C GLU A 131 11.83 28.48 8.06
N VAL A 132 10.60 28.68 7.56
CA VAL A 132 10.23 29.89 6.81
C VAL A 132 10.25 31.16 7.67
N GLN A 133 9.98 31.04 8.97
CA GLN A 133 10.09 32.17 9.91
C GLN A 133 11.55 32.58 10.15
N LYS A 134 12.48 31.62 10.21
CA LYS A 134 13.92 31.86 10.38
C LYS A 134 14.60 32.45 9.14
N MET A 135 14.00 32.30 7.96
CA MET A 135 14.56 32.83 6.72
C MET A 135 14.59 34.36 6.68
N SER A 136 15.60 34.92 6.01
CA SER A 136 15.67 36.35 5.71
C SER A 136 14.60 36.78 4.68
N PRO A 137 14.24 38.07 4.61
CA PRO A 137 13.32 38.59 3.59
C PRO A 137 13.74 38.25 2.15
N ARG A 138 15.05 38.22 1.87
CA ARG A 138 15.60 37.88 0.54
C ARG A 138 15.39 36.42 0.18
N GLU A 139 15.62 35.49 1.12
CA GLU A 139 15.41 34.06 0.91
C GLU A 139 13.93 33.74 0.73
N ARG A 140 13.05 34.37 1.52
CA ARG A 140 11.59 34.22 1.35
C ARG A 140 11.11 34.68 -0.02
N MET A 141 11.64 35.81 -0.50
CA MET A 141 11.34 36.30 -1.85
C MET A 141 11.81 35.32 -2.93
N ARG A 142 13.02 34.76 -2.79
CA ARG A 142 13.56 33.76 -3.73
C ARG A 142 12.70 32.49 -3.76
N LEU A 143 12.27 32.00 -2.60
CA LEU A 143 11.40 30.82 -2.51
C LEU A 143 10.05 31.06 -3.19
N ARG A 144 9.41 32.22 -2.96
CA ARG A 144 8.15 32.58 -3.64
C ARG A 144 8.29 32.65 -5.16
N LYS A 145 9.40 33.20 -5.66
CA LYS A 145 9.68 33.24 -7.11
C LYS A 145 9.86 31.84 -7.69
N LEU A 146 10.56 30.96 -6.98
CA LEU A 146 10.74 29.56 -7.38
C LEU A 146 9.39 28.83 -7.42
N GLN A 147 8.57 28.95 -6.38
CA GLN A 147 7.24 28.34 -6.31
C GLN A 147 6.30 28.84 -7.42
N ALA A 148 6.31 30.15 -7.70
CA ALA A 148 5.52 30.71 -8.79
C ALA A 148 5.99 30.19 -10.17
N ALA A 149 7.30 30.00 -10.36
CA ALA A 149 7.85 29.41 -11.57
C ALA A 149 7.46 27.93 -11.71
N ASP A 150 7.53 27.15 -10.64
CA ASP A 150 7.12 25.75 -10.62
C ASP A 150 5.63 25.57 -10.91
N GLU A 151 4.78 26.41 -10.31
CA GLU A 151 3.34 26.38 -10.58
C GLU A 151 3.03 26.72 -12.04
N LYS A 152 3.72 27.73 -12.58
CA LYS A 152 3.59 28.10 -14.00
C LYS A 152 4.05 26.97 -14.92
N ALA A 153 5.17 26.31 -14.59
CA ALA A 153 5.67 25.16 -15.34
C ALA A 153 4.69 23.98 -15.31
N ARG A 154 4.05 23.73 -14.16
CA ARG A 154 3.03 22.68 -14.02
C ARG A 154 1.80 22.96 -14.87
N LYS A 155 1.28 24.20 -14.83
CA LYS A 155 0.15 24.62 -15.68
C LYS A 155 0.48 24.50 -17.17
N LEU A 156 1.69 24.90 -17.57
CA LEU A 156 2.12 24.79 -18.96
C LEU A 156 2.21 23.33 -19.41
N LYS A 157 2.79 22.44 -18.59
CA LYS A 157 2.83 20.99 -18.87
C LYS A 157 1.43 20.42 -19.07
N GLN A 158 0.48 20.81 -18.23
CA GLN A 158 -0.90 20.35 -18.34
C GLN A 158 -1.55 20.81 -19.64
N ILE A 159 -1.39 22.09 -20.01
CA ILE A 159 -1.90 22.63 -21.28
C ILE A 159 -1.27 21.94 -22.48
N VAL A 160 0.04 21.69 -22.45
CA VAL A 160 0.76 21.02 -23.53
C VAL A 160 0.24 19.59 -23.72
N GLU A 161 0.06 18.85 -22.62
CA GLU A 161 -0.49 17.48 -22.66
C GLU A 161 -1.92 17.48 -23.21
N GLU A 162 -2.79 18.35 -22.69
CA GLU A 162 -4.17 18.49 -23.18
C GLU A 162 -4.21 18.81 -24.68
N LYS A 163 -3.36 19.73 -25.15
CA LYS A 163 -3.26 20.09 -26.57
C LYS A 163 -2.72 18.96 -27.43
N TYR A 164 -1.78 18.17 -26.91
CA TYR A 164 -1.25 17.00 -27.60
C TYR A 164 -2.34 15.93 -27.77
N GLN A 165 -3.09 15.64 -26.70
CA GLN A 165 -4.20 14.70 -26.72
C GLN A 165 -5.32 15.17 -27.67
N GLU A 166 -5.70 16.45 -27.60
CA GLU A 166 -6.70 17.06 -28.49
C GLU A 166 -6.32 16.92 -29.97
N ASN A 167 -5.06 17.22 -30.30
CA ASN A 167 -4.56 17.10 -31.67
C ASN A 167 -4.52 15.63 -32.14
N HIS A 168 -4.11 14.72 -31.27
CA HIS A 168 -4.11 13.29 -31.58
C HIS A 168 -5.52 12.77 -31.88
N LEU A 169 -6.51 13.15 -31.07
CA LEU A 169 -7.92 12.82 -31.31
C LEU A 169 -8.44 13.44 -32.61
N ARG A 170 -8.15 14.72 -32.86
CA ARG A 170 -8.53 15.42 -34.09
C ARG A 170 -7.95 14.75 -35.35
N MET A 171 -6.70 14.28 -35.26
CA MET A 171 -6.03 13.55 -36.33
C MET A 171 -6.69 12.17 -36.56
N GLN A 172 -7.04 11.45 -35.50
CA GLN A 172 -7.78 10.19 -35.60
C GLN A 172 -9.15 10.40 -36.25
N GLU A 173 -9.90 11.44 -35.86
CA GLU A 173 -11.17 11.78 -36.49
C GLU A 173 -11.01 12.10 -37.97
N TYR A 174 -9.99 12.89 -38.34
CA TYR A 174 -9.74 13.24 -39.74
C TYR A 174 -9.42 11.99 -40.58
N LYS A 175 -8.61 11.08 -40.05
CA LYS A 175 -8.33 9.77 -40.68
C LYS A 175 -9.61 8.94 -40.84
N SER A 176 -10.46 8.86 -39.81
CA SER A 176 -11.73 8.13 -39.85
C SER A 176 -12.73 8.74 -40.85
N LYS A 177 -12.87 10.07 -40.88
CA LYS A 177 -13.75 10.79 -41.81
C LYS A 177 -13.29 10.65 -43.26
N ASN A 178 -11.99 10.74 -43.53
CA ASN A 178 -11.46 10.50 -44.87
C ASN A 178 -11.57 9.05 -45.31
N PHE A 179 -11.35 8.08 -44.41
CA PHE A 179 -11.56 6.66 -44.69
C PHE A 179 -13.02 6.34 -45.02
N GLN A 180 -13.98 6.93 -44.27
CA GLN A 180 -15.42 6.83 -44.59
C GLN A 180 -15.77 7.50 -45.91
N LYS A 181 -15.23 8.68 -46.21
CA LYS A 181 -15.48 9.40 -47.47
C LYS A 181 -14.98 8.61 -48.68
N VAL A 182 -13.77 8.05 -48.62
CA VAL A 182 -13.21 7.17 -49.66
C VAL A 182 -14.08 5.91 -49.82
N SER A 183 -14.58 5.31 -48.74
CA SER A 183 -15.49 4.16 -48.80
C SER A 183 -16.83 4.49 -49.49
N VAL A 184 -17.42 5.64 -49.18
CA VAL A 184 -18.68 6.11 -49.79
C VAL A 184 -18.49 6.42 -51.28
N ASP A 185 -17.37 7.04 -51.67
CA ASP A 185 -17.08 7.36 -53.08
C ASP A 185 -16.79 6.10 -53.90
N VAL A 186 -16.11 5.10 -53.34
CA VAL A 186 -15.91 3.77 -53.95
C VAL A 186 -17.24 3.04 -54.15
N LEU A 187 -18.16 3.10 -53.17
CA LEU A 187 -19.51 2.51 -53.26
C LEU A 187 -20.38 3.21 -54.32
N LYS A 188 -20.25 4.53 -54.48
CA LYS A 188 -20.93 5.29 -55.55
C LYS A 188 -20.37 4.94 -56.93
N LEU A 189 -19.05 4.83 -57.08
CA LEU A 189 -18.40 4.42 -58.33
C LEU A 189 -18.76 2.97 -58.73
N THR A 190 -18.84 2.04 -57.77
CA THR A 190 -19.31 0.68 -58.06
C THR A 190 -20.78 0.62 -58.43
N ARG A 191 -21.65 1.48 -57.86
CA ARG A 191 -23.07 1.58 -58.28
C ARG A 191 -23.23 2.18 -59.68
N LEU A 192 -22.45 3.21 -60.04
CA LEU A 192 -22.45 3.80 -61.38
C LEU A 192 -21.92 2.83 -62.44
N ASN A 193 -20.88 2.06 -62.13
CA ASN A 193 -20.39 1.00 -63.03
C ASN A 193 -21.36 -0.19 -63.13
N ARG A 194 -22.14 -0.49 -62.08
CA ARG A 194 -23.16 -1.56 -62.08
C ARG A 194 -24.45 -1.17 -62.82
N PHE A 195 -24.70 0.13 -63.04
CA PHE A 195 -25.82 0.62 -63.86
C PHE A 195 -25.50 0.63 -65.37
N ARG A 196 -24.21 0.64 -65.75
CA ARG A 196 -23.76 0.63 -67.15
C ARG A 196 -23.61 -0.78 -67.76
N VAL A 197 -23.78 -1.85 -66.98
CA VAL A 197 -23.60 -3.25 -67.43
C VAL A 197 -24.79 -4.13 -67.06
N ARG A 198 -26.02 -3.70 -67.36
CA ARG A 198 -27.19 -4.59 -67.36
C ARG A 198 -28.11 -4.31 -68.55
N HIS A 199 -27.61 -4.65 -69.73
CA HIS A 199 -28.44 -5.15 -70.83
C HIS A 199 -27.57 -6.11 -71.63
N GLN A 200 -27.57 -7.38 -71.26
CA GLN A 200 -27.57 -8.56 -72.14
C GLN A 200 -27.28 -9.86 -71.35
N THR A 201 -28.20 -10.81 -71.52
CA THR A 201 -28.05 -12.29 -71.55
C THR A 201 -27.50 -12.99 -70.30
N GLU A 202 -28.29 -13.74 -69.51
CA GLU A 202 -28.89 -15.09 -69.72
C GLU A 202 -28.14 -16.19 -68.92
N THR A 203 -28.77 -16.63 -67.83
CA THR A 203 -28.84 -18.02 -67.26
C THR A 203 -27.52 -18.84 -67.04
N PRO A 204 -27.56 -20.10 -66.52
CA PRO A 204 -27.11 -20.38 -65.14
C PRO A 204 -26.04 -21.50 -65.03
N ASN A 205 -25.22 -21.53 -63.96
CA ASN A 205 -25.09 -22.72 -63.09
C ASN A 205 -24.10 -22.52 -61.94
N CYS A 206 -24.38 -23.26 -60.87
CA CYS A 206 -23.72 -23.28 -59.58
C CYS A 206 -22.32 -23.94 -59.59
N GLN A 207 -21.46 -23.45 -58.69
CA GLN A 207 -20.44 -24.22 -57.97
C GLN A 207 -19.41 -25.04 -58.77
N GLU A 208 -18.62 -24.47 -59.69
CA GLU A 208 -17.32 -25.07 -60.07
C GLU A 208 -16.37 -24.12 -60.82
N ALA A 209 -15.94 -23.05 -60.16
CA ALA A 209 -14.65 -22.39 -60.49
C ALA A 209 -13.92 -21.97 -59.21
N PHE A 210 -14.06 -22.83 -58.19
CA PHE A 210 -13.10 -23.04 -57.11
C PHE A 210 -11.65 -22.99 -57.66
N LEU A 211 -10.69 -22.73 -56.78
CA LEU A 211 -9.25 -22.98 -56.97
C LEU A 211 -8.41 -22.02 -57.85
N LYS A 212 -8.92 -21.26 -58.82
CA LYS A 212 -8.00 -20.57 -59.76
C LYS A 212 -7.39 -19.23 -59.32
N THR A 213 -7.93 -18.53 -58.32
CA THR A 213 -7.37 -17.20 -57.92
C THR A 213 -6.74 -17.18 -56.53
N LEU A 214 -7.06 -18.14 -55.67
CA LEU A 214 -6.42 -18.29 -54.36
C LEU A 214 -4.96 -18.80 -54.45
N ILE A 215 -4.52 -19.34 -55.59
CA ILE A 215 -3.17 -19.90 -55.77
C ILE A 215 -2.22 -18.97 -56.55
N ARG A 216 -2.70 -17.88 -57.19
CA ARG A 216 -1.84 -17.12 -58.13
C ARG A 216 -1.01 -15.97 -57.55
N CYS A 217 -1.21 -15.51 -56.30
CA CYS A 217 -0.39 -14.39 -55.77
C CYS A 217 0.08 -14.50 -54.30
N ALA A 218 -0.02 -15.66 -53.66
CA ALA A 218 0.64 -15.88 -52.36
C ALA A 218 2.17 -16.09 -52.48
N SER A 219 2.78 -16.05 -53.67
CA SER A 219 4.16 -16.53 -53.87
C SER A 219 5.21 -15.49 -54.36
N LEU A 220 4.90 -14.21 -54.57
CA LEU A 220 5.83 -13.35 -55.33
C LEU A 220 6.29 -12.01 -54.72
N CYS A 221 6.18 -11.77 -53.40
CA CYS A 221 7.12 -10.84 -52.73
C CYS A 221 7.10 -10.89 -51.18
N GLN A 222 7.59 -11.99 -50.61
CA GLN A 222 8.58 -11.87 -49.53
C GLN A 222 9.92 -11.55 -50.25
N LYS A 223 10.66 -10.53 -49.80
CA LYS A 223 12.00 -10.07 -50.25
C LYS A 223 12.05 -8.82 -51.16
N THR A 224 11.79 -7.67 -50.56
CA THR A 224 12.65 -6.47 -50.69
C THR A 224 12.41 -5.65 -49.42
N MET A 225 13.12 -5.99 -48.33
CA MET A 225 14.35 -5.30 -47.89
C MET A 225 14.10 -3.87 -47.38
N VAL A 226 14.39 -3.69 -46.08
CA VAL A 226 15.30 -2.66 -45.54
C VAL A 226 14.76 -1.21 -45.46
N SER A 227 14.78 -0.69 -44.21
CA SER A 227 14.87 0.75 -43.80
C SER A 227 13.68 1.69 -44.09
N GLY A 228 13.27 2.64 -43.24
CA GLY A 228 13.93 3.29 -42.09
C GLY A 228 12.91 3.77 -41.02
N VAL A 229 13.28 4.08 -39.76
CA VAL A 229 14.16 5.21 -39.32
C VAL A 229 13.48 6.53 -39.75
N PHE A 230 12.74 7.28 -38.91
CA PHE A 230 13.19 8.07 -37.74
C PHE A 230 14.59 8.67 -37.93
N ASN A 231 14.65 9.86 -38.53
CA ASN A 231 15.46 10.94 -37.95
C ASN A 231 15.12 11.12 -36.48
#